data_AF-A0A7S3JKI8-F1
#
_entry.id   AF-A0A7S3JKI8-F1
#
_cell.length_a   1.000
_cell.length_b   1.000
_cell.length_c   1.000
_cell.angle_alpha   90.00
_cell.angle_beta   90.00
_cell.angle_gamma   90.00
#
_symmetry.space_group_name_H-M   'P 1'
#
loop_
_entity.id
_entity.type
_entity.pdbx_description
1 polymer ?
#
loop_
_entity_poly.entity_id
_entity_poly.type
_entity_poly.pdbx_seq_one_letter_code
_entity_poly.pdbx_strand_id
1 'polypeptide(L)'
;FLKGCIQMSQEEAKAKAQDNEIENEDSDNEEAKIGQNTEIIDTMGRVRQYVTMPKKTNYRMRAHINPLNEFKHPIPPSPEWVDWSVHFPAFFGILDNNEDKLVANVAEFPACYDKKPEHSEELKKVKVDILDIGCGYGNLLLELSKEFPNDLIFGMEIRDKVTEFVVK
;
A
#
# COMPACT_ATOMS: atom_id res chain seq x y z
N PHE A 1 8.21 6.57 3.10
CA PHE A 1 9.64 6.70 2.73
C PHE A 1 10.37 5.42 3.11
N LEU A 2 10.40 4.29 2.37
CA LEU A 2 10.48 3.96 0.93
C LEU A 2 9.58 2.80 0.50
N LYS A 3 9.18 2.74 -0.78
CA LYS A 3 9.11 1.48 -1.58
C LYS A 3 8.49 1.66 -2.98
N GLY A 4 9.22 1.20 -4.00
CA GLY A 4 8.64 0.53 -5.19
C GLY A 4 8.62 1.35 -6.48
N CYS A 5 9.34 0.88 -7.50
CA CYS A 5 9.16 1.32 -8.89
C CYS A 5 7.97 0.58 -9.52
N ILE A 6 7.16 1.27 -10.32
CA ILE A 6 6.27 0.67 -11.31
C ILE A 6 6.55 1.39 -12.62
N GLN A 7 7.20 0.72 -13.58
CA GLN A 7 7.17 1.13 -14.97
C GLN A 7 6.47 0.01 -15.74
N MET A 8 5.40 0.35 -16.46
CA MET A 8 4.74 -0.59 -17.38
C MET A 8 4.74 -0.01 -18.80
N SER A 9 5.36 -0.72 -19.74
CA SER A 9 5.23 -0.49 -21.17
C SER A 9 3.90 -1.06 -21.69
N GLN A 10 2.96 -0.16 -21.98
CA GLN A 10 1.92 -0.13 -23.03
C GLN A 10 1.08 -1.36 -23.46
N GLU A 11 1.30 -2.63 -23.09
CA GLU A 11 0.67 -3.73 -23.87
C GLU A 11 -0.12 -4.84 -23.17
N GLU A 12 -0.47 -4.76 -21.88
CA GLU A 12 -1.24 -5.85 -21.23
C GLU A 12 -2.51 -5.42 -20.47
N ALA A 13 -3.25 -4.46 -21.04
CA ALA A 13 -4.54 -3.99 -20.50
C ALA A 13 -5.76 -4.90 -20.81
N LYS A 14 -5.58 -6.19 -21.08
CA LYS A 14 -6.71 -7.12 -21.30
C LYS A 14 -6.36 -8.55 -20.86
N ALA A 15 -6.77 -8.93 -19.64
CA ALA A 15 -7.59 -10.14 -19.42
C ALA A 15 -7.83 -10.43 -17.92
N LYS A 16 -9.04 -10.93 -17.64
CA LYS A 16 -9.49 -11.76 -16.50
C LYS A 16 -9.96 -11.06 -15.22
N ALA A 17 -11.24 -10.74 -15.24
CA ALA A 17 -12.13 -10.97 -14.10
C ALA A 17 -12.56 -12.45 -14.11
N GLN A 18 -12.25 -13.19 -13.06
CA GLN A 18 -12.99 -14.40 -12.69
C GLN A 18 -12.71 -14.73 -11.22
N ASP A 19 -13.74 -14.49 -10.42
CA ASP A 19 -13.83 -14.79 -9.00
C ASP A 19 -13.73 -16.30 -8.74
N ASN A 20 -13.07 -16.68 -7.64
CA ASN A 20 -13.30 -17.90 -6.87
C ASN A 20 -12.56 -17.79 -5.53
N GLU A 21 -13.30 -17.69 -4.42
CA GLU A 21 -12.80 -17.89 -3.06
C GLU A 21 -13.49 -19.12 -2.45
N ILE A 22 -12.71 -20.07 -1.95
CA ILE A 22 -13.15 -21.10 -0.99
C ILE A 22 -12.25 -20.95 0.24
N GLU A 23 -12.95 -20.74 1.37
CA GLU A 23 -12.73 -21.17 2.77
C GLU A 23 -11.31 -21.20 3.35
N ASN A 24 -11.15 -20.61 4.54
CA ASN A 24 -10.71 -21.38 5.70
C ASN A 24 -11.28 -20.81 7.00
N GLU A 25 -11.66 -21.75 7.85
CA GLU A 25 -12.12 -21.62 9.23
C GLU A 25 -11.09 -20.88 10.09
N ASP A 26 -11.56 -20.10 11.07
CA ASP A 26 -10.96 -20.11 12.39
C ASP A 26 -11.99 -19.65 13.42
N SER A 27 -12.17 -20.52 14.40
CA SER A 27 -12.95 -20.33 15.61
C SER A 27 -12.43 -19.14 16.40
N ASP A 28 -13.30 -18.21 16.77
CA ASP A 28 -13.30 -17.65 18.12
C ASP A 28 -14.67 -17.06 18.46
N ASN A 29 -15.16 -17.55 19.58
CA ASN A 29 -16.53 -17.45 20.04
C ASN A 29 -16.68 -16.20 20.90
N GLU A 30 -17.25 -15.12 20.37
CA GLU A 30 -17.85 -14.07 21.20
C GLU A 30 -18.97 -13.35 20.45
N GLU A 31 -20.17 -13.92 20.51
CA GLU A 31 -21.40 -13.24 20.11
C GLU A 31 -21.56 -11.94 20.90
N ALA A 32 -21.30 -10.81 20.24
CA ALA A 32 -21.81 -9.53 20.70
C ALA A 32 -23.34 -9.61 20.69
N LYS A 33 -23.95 -9.81 21.87
CA LYS A 33 -25.41 -9.78 22.05
C LYS A 33 -25.95 -8.39 21.66
N ILE A 34 -26.37 -8.27 20.42
CA ILE A 34 -27.08 -7.12 19.87
C ILE A 34 -28.52 -7.15 20.39
N GLY A 35 -28.93 -6.07 21.06
CA GLY A 35 -30.34 -5.71 21.27
C GLY A 35 -31.01 -6.37 22.48
N GLN A 36 -30.88 -5.79 23.67
CA GLN A 36 -31.92 -5.97 24.69
C GLN A 36 -33.17 -5.22 24.21
N ASN A 37 -34.14 -5.94 23.64
CA ASN A 37 -35.49 -5.44 23.43
C ASN A 37 -36.09 -5.12 24.79
N THR A 38 -36.19 -3.84 25.12
CA THR A 38 -36.89 -3.41 26.33
C THR A 38 -38.31 -3.07 25.91
N GLU A 39 -39.27 -3.91 26.31
CA GLU A 39 -40.69 -3.64 26.11
C GLU A 39 -41.17 -2.65 27.17
N ILE A 40 -41.69 -1.51 26.73
CA ILE A 40 -42.24 -0.50 27.64
C ILE A 40 -43.71 -0.31 27.27
N ILE A 41 -44.58 -0.45 28.26
CA ILE A 41 -46.03 -0.28 28.11
C ILE A 41 -46.34 1.21 28.23
N ASP A 42 -46.94 1.80 27.20
CA ASP A 42 -47.37 3.20 27.24
C ASP A 42 -48.58 3.40 28.18
N THR A 43 -48.91 4.64 28.52
CA THR A 43 -50.02 4.97 29.44
C THR A 43 -51.40 4.52 28.94
N MET A 44 -51.50 4.04 27.71
CA MET A 44 -52.70 3.46 27.09
C MET A 44 -52.61 1.93 26.96
N GLY A 45 -51.63 1.29 27.60
CA GLY A 45 -51.49 -0.17 27.61
C GLY A 45 -50.85 -0.76 26.36
N ARG A 46 -50.27 0.06 25.46
CA ARG A 46 -49.67 -0.44 24.21
C ARG A 46 -48.20 -0.74 24.41
N VAL A 47 -47.77 -1.95 24.00
CA VAL A 47 -46.36 -2.34 24.00
C VAL A 47 -45.65 -1.63 22.85
N ARG A 48 -44.60 -0.85 23.15
CA ARG A 48 -43.71 -0.28 22.14
C ARG A 48 -42.31 -0.87 22.31
N GLN A 49 -41.76 -1.42 21.22
CA GLN A 49 -40.37 -1.87 21.18
C GLN A 49 -39.45 -0.69 20.88
N TYR A 50 -38.54 -0.37 21.80
CA TYR A 50 -37.48 0.60 21.55
C TYR A 50 -36.17 -0.15 21.32
N VAL A 51 -35.66 -0.06 20.09
CA VAL A 51 -34.30 -0.51 19.76
C VAL A 51 -33.32 0.54 20.26
N THR A 52 -32.46 0.15 21.21
CA THR A 52 -31.41 1.05 21.70
C THR A 52 -30.40 1.27 20.59
N MET A 53 -30.34 2.48 20.03
CA MET A 53 -29.40 2.77 18.94
C MET A 53 -27.94 2.61 19.42
N PRO A 54 -27.06 1.99 18.61
CA PRO A 54 -25.65 1.87 18.92
C PRO A 54 -25.05 3.24 19.24
N LYS A 55 -24.45 3.39 20.43
CA LYS A 55 -23.81 4.65 20.81
C LYS A 55 -22.42 4.71 20.19
N LYS A 56 -22.13 5.81 19.48
CA LYS A 56 -20.81 6.08 18.86
C LYS A 56 -19.65 5.93 19.84
N THR A 57 -19.85 6.21 21.12
CA THR A 57 -18.85 6.04 22.19
C THR A 57 -18.41 4.60 22.43
N ASN A 58 -19.28 3.63 22.13
CA ASN A 58 -19.04 2.21 22.32
C ASN A 58 -18.49 1.55 21.04
N TYR A 59 -18.51 2.27 19.92
CA TYR A 59 -17.93 1.84 18.68
C TYR A 59 -16.51 2.40 18.59
N ARG A 60 -15.53 1.65 19.11
CA ARG A 60 -14.14 1.83 18.67
C ARG A 60 -13.94 0.98 17.44
N MET A 61 -13.64 1.61 16.31
CA MET A 61 -13.00 0.90 15.22
C MET A 61 -11.70 0.32 15.79
N ARG A 62 -11.64 -1.00 15.95
CA ARG A 62 -10.35 -1.65 16.17
C ARG A 62 -9.57 -1.39 14.88
N ALA A 63 -8.48 -0.62 14.97
CA ALA A 63 -7.48 -0.67 13.94
C ALA A 63 -6.90 -2.09 14.00
N HIS A 64 -7.36 -2.97 13.12
CA HIS A 64 -6.80 -4.30 12.98
C HIS A 64 -5.36 -4.09 12.49
N ILE A 65 -4.40 -4.30 13.40
CA ILE A 65 -2.95 -4.17 13.23
C ILE A 65 -2.48 -2.70 13.14
N ASN A 66 -1.52 -2.34 13.99
CA ASN A 66 -0.73 -1.12 13.80
C ASN A 66 0.43 -1.46 12.85
N PRO A 67 0.41 -0.99 11.58
CA PRO A 67 1.45 -1.33 10.62
C PRO A 67 2.84 -0.83 11.05
N LEU A 68 2.90 0.13 11.99
CA LEU A 68 4.13 0.70 12.50
C LEU A 68 4.77 -0.11 13.64
N ASN A 69 4.06 -1.08 14.23
CA ASN A 69 4.57 -1.83 15.38
C ASN A 69 5.67 -2.84 15.00
N GLU A 70 5.64 -3.34 13.77
CA GLU A 70 6.58 -4.36 13.26
C GLU A 70 7.52 -3.80 12.18
N PHE A 71 7.58 -2.47 12.04
CA PHE A 71 8.37 -1.82 11.00
C PHE A 71 9.87 -2.06 11.24
N LYS A 72 10.45 -2.98 10.47
CA LYS A 72 11.89 -3.33 10.51
C LYS A 72 12.62 -2.93 9.22
N HIS A 73 11.94 -2.26 8.29
CA HIS A 73 12.57 -1.87 7.04
C HIS A 73 13.63 -0.78 7.29
N PRO A 74 14.80 -0.89 6.65
CA PRO A 74 15.79 0.16 6.71
C PRO A 74 15.23 1.43 6.04
N ILE A 75 15.52 2.58 6.64
CA ILE A 75 15.14 3.91 6.13
C ILE A 75 16.44 4.66 5.78
N PRO A 76 16.57 5.20 4.57
CA PRO A 76 17.73 5.97 4.18
C PRO A 76 17.69 7.34 4.85
N PRO A 77 18.85 7.91 5.21
CA PRO A 77 18.94 9.23 5.80
C PRO A 77 18.42 10.35 4.89
N SER A 78 18.59 10.21 3.57
CA SER A 78 18.12 11.18 2.58
C SER A 78 17.88 10.51 1.22
N PRO A 79 17.19 11.17 0.28
CA PRO A 79 16.98 10.66 -1.08
C PRO A 79 18.28 10.32 -1.82
N GLU A 80 19.41 10.92 -1.44
CA GLU A 80 20.70 10.67 -2.07
C GLU A 80 21.33 9.33 -1.67
N TRP A 81 20.83 8.71 -0.60
CA TRP A 81 21.25 7.37 -0.17
C TRP A 81 20.48 6.25 -0.87
N VAL A 82 19.44 6.61 -1.62
CA VAL A 82 18.66 5.68 -2.42
C VAL A 82 19.34 5.49 -3.76
N ASP A 83 19.56 4.24 -4.14
CA ASP A 83 20.05 3.95 -5.48
C ASP A 83 18.92 3.98 -6.51
N TRP A 84 18.69 5.16 -7.09
CA TRP A 84 17.64 5.37 -8.09
C TRP A 84 17.88 4.61 -9.40
N SER A 85 19.11 4.19 -9.71
CA SER A 85 19.39 3.45 -10.95
C SER A 85 18.74 2.07 -10.98
N VAL A 86 18.49 1.49 -9.80
CA VAL A 86 17.76 0.22 -9.68
C VAL A 86 16.29 0.40 -10.05
N HIS A 87 15.72 1.57 -9.77
CA HIS A 87 14.31 1.88 -10.07
C HIS A 87 14.14 2.44 -11.49
N PHE A 88 15.09 3.21 -11.99
CA PHE A 88 14.97 3.92 -13.27
C PHE A 88 16.19 3.69 -14.18
N PRO A 89 16.55 2.44 -14.51
CA PRO A 89 17.82 2.11 -15.18
C PRO A 89 18.01 2.84 -16.52
N ALA A 90 16.92 3.06 -17.26
CA ALA A 90 16.94 3.83 -18.51
C ALA A 90 17.50 5.26 -18.35
N PHE A 91 17.20 5.94 -17.23
CA PHE A 91 17.69 7.29 -16.93
C PHE A 91 19.17 7.32 -16.53
N PHE A 92 19.73 6.16 -16.19
CA PHE A 92 21.14 5.98 -15.84
C PHE A 92 21.97 5.36 -16.97
N GLY A 93 21.38 5.19 -18.16
CA GLY A 93 22.05 4.58 -19.32
C GLY A 93 22.29 3.08 -19.19
N ILE A 94 21.60 2.42 -18.25
CA ILE A 94 21.68 0.98 -18.06
C ILE A 94 20.70 0.33 -19.03
N LEU A 95 21.23 -0.53 -19.92
CA LEU A 95 20.44 -1.20 -20.96
C LEU A 95 19.55 -2.32 -20.40
N ASP A 96 19.96 -2.93 -19.29
CA ASP A 96 19.21 -3.97 -18.60
C ASP A 96 18.26 -3.34 -17.57
N ASN A 97 16.96 -3.51 -17.78
CA ASN A 97 15.90 -3.02 -16.88
C ASN A 97 15.56 -4.04 -15.77
N ASN A 98 16.58 -4.69 -15.18
CA ASN A 98 16.41 -5.79 -14.23
C ASN A 98 15.48 -6.90 -14.77
N GLU A 99 15.63 -7.27 -16.06
CA GLU A 99 14.70 -8.21 -16.72
C GLU A 99 13.22 -7.77 -16.67
N ASP A 100 12.97 -6.45 -16.70
CA ASP A 100 11.66 -5.80 -16.53
C ASP A 100 10.95 -6.11 -15.19
N LYS A 101 11.71 -6.59 -14.20
CA LYS A 101 11.20 -6.84 -12.85
C LYS A 101 11.24 -5.58 -12.01
N LEU A 102 10.13 -5.31 -11.34
CA LEU A 102 10.04 -4.23 -10.37
C LEU A 102 10.89 -4.56 -9.14
N VAL A 103 11.55 -3.54 -8.59
CA VAL A 103 12.33 -3.66 -7.36
C VAL A 103 11.67 -2.83 -6.27
N ALA A 104 11.46 -3.45 -5.10
CA ALA A 104 10.92 -2.79 -3.93
C ALA A 104 11.65 -3.22 -2.65
N ASN A 105 11.81 -2.28 -1.72
CA ASN A 105 12.39 -2.50 -0.39
C ASN A 105 11.41 -3.23 0.55
N VAL A 106 11.01 -4.48 0.26
CA VAL A 106 10.08 -5.28 1.08
C VAL A 106 10.80 -6.02 2.22
N ALA A 107 10.07 -6.61 3.17
CA ALA A 107 10.71 -7.31 4.31
C ALA A 107 11.58 -8.49 3.87
N GLU A 108 11.17 -9.19 2.80
CA GLU A 108 11.92 -10.30 2.22
C GLU A 108 13.21 -9.85 1.52
N PHE A 109 13.18 -8.67 0.90
CA PHE A 109 14.29 -8.09 0.13
C PHE A 109 14.52 -6.62 0.55
N PRO A 110 15.08 -6.38 1.74
CA PRO A 110 15.30 -5.02 2.23
C PRO A 110 16.41 -4.33 1.45
N ALA A 111 16.21 -3.06 1.11
CA ALA A 111 17.25 -2.24 0.50
C ALA A 111 18.36 -1.95 1.51
N CYS A 112 19.62 -2.00 1.07
CA CYS A 112 20.76 -1.65 1.91
C CYS A 112 21.09 -0.17 1.76
N TYR A 113 21.22 0.55 2.88
CA TYR A 113 21.64 1.96 2.91
C TYR A 113 22.93 2.17 3.70
N ASP A 114 23.78 1.14 3.81
CA ASP A 114 25.04 1.21 4.55
C ASP A 114 26.06 2.14 3.86
N LYS A 115 25.91 2.32 2.53
CA LYS A 115 26.75 3.18 1.71
C LYS A 115 25.89 3.99 0.77
N LYS A 116 26.29 5.25 0.58
CA LYS A 116 25.71 6.12 -0.43
C LYS A 116 26.12 5.61 -1.82
N PRO A 117 25.20 5.51 -2.80
CA PRO A 117 25.54 5.07 -4.16
C PRO A 117 26.54 6.02 -4.82
N GLU A 118 27.50 5.45 -5.55
CA GLU A 118 28.52 6.20 -6.29
C GLU A 118 28.08 6.36 -7.75
N HIS A 119 27.57 7.55 -8.08
CA HIS A 119 27.17 7.94 -9.43
C HIS A 119 28.00 9.12 -9.93
N SER A 120 28.08 9.32 -11.25
CA SER A 120 28.74 10.51 -11.82
C SER A 120 28.01 11.80 -11.41
N GLU A 121 28.65 12.97 -11.50
CA GLU A 121 28.04 14.25 -11.12
C GLU A 121 26.78 14.59 -11.95
N GLU A 122 26.71 14.09 -13.18
CA GLU A 122 25.53 14.21 -14.03
C GLU A 122 24.39 13.31 -13.53
N LEU A 123 24.70 12.05 -13.20
CA LEU A 123 23.72 11.08 -12.72
C LEU A 123 23.22 11.39 -11.31
N LYS A 124 24.02 12.08 -10.48
CA LYS A 124 23.56 12.63 -9.20
C LYS A 124 22.44 13.67 -9.33
N LYS A 125 22.23 14.25 -10.52
CA LYS A 125 21.14 15.20 -10.78
C LYS A 125 19.81 14.51 -11.07
N VAL A 126 19.85 13.22 -11.42
CA VAL A 126 18.65 12.41 -11.64
C VAL A 126 17.99 12.19 -10.28
N LYS A 127 16.74 12.65 -10.15
CA LYS A 127 15.98 12.63 -8.91
C LYS A 127 14.52 12.35 -9.22
N VAL A 128 13.79 11.83 -8.24
CA VAL A 128 12.33 11.72 -8.31
C VAL A 128 11.71 13.12 -8.33
N ASP A 129 10.83 13.36 -9.28
CA ASP A 129 10.10 14.63 -9.47
C ASP A 129 8.73 14.58 -8.79
N ILE A 130 8.04 13.43 -8.87
CA ILE A 130 6.72 13.21 -8.30
C ILE A 130 6.75 12.01 -7.34
N LEU A 131 6.21 12.20 -6.14
CA LEU A 131 6.15 11.18 -5.10
C LEU A 131 4.70 10.91 -4.68
N ASP A 132 4.24 9.68 -4.84
CA ASP A 132 2.92 9.24 -4.38
C ASP A 132 3.03 8.47 -3.06
N ILE A 133 2.60 9.10 -1.96
CA ILE A 133 2.67 8.52 -0.62
C ILE A 133 1.38 7.75 -0.32
N GLY A 134 1.50 6.45 -0.12
CA GLY A 134 0.35 5.56 0.04
C GLY A 134 -0.25 5.17 -1.31
N CYS A 135 0.60 4.83 -2.29
CA CYS A 135 0.22 4.61 -3.68
C CYS A 135 -0.69 3.39 -3.89
N GLY A 136 -0.86 2.52 -2.88
CA GLY A 136 -1.66 1.30 -3.00
C GLY A 136 -1.13 0.41 -4.13
N TYR A 137 -2.02 0.03 -5.03
CA TYR A 137 -1.69 -0.77 -6.22
C TYR A 137 -1.09 0.05 -7.38
N GLY A 138 -0.94 1.37 -7.23
CA GLY A 138 -0.23 2.21 -8.21
C GLY A 138 -1.06 2.77 -9.36
N ASN A 139 -2.40 2.71 -9.31
CA ASN A 139 -3.25 3.25 -10.38
C ASN A 139 -2.99 4.74 -10.65
N LEU A 140 -2.74 5.54 -9.61
CA LEU A 140 -2.41 6.95 -9.76
C LEU A 140 -1.06 7.14 -10.46
N LEU A 141 -0.04 6.33 -10.12
CA LEU A 141 1.25 6.34 -10.79
C LEU A 141 1.12 6.05 -12.29
N LEU A 142 0.28 5.08 -12.66
CA LEU A 142 0.03 4.74 -14.05
C LEU A 142 -0.59 5.90 -14.83
N GLU A 143 -1.58 6.59 -14.26
CA GLU A 143 -2.17 7.76 -14.92
C GLU A 143 -1.19 8.94 -14.98
N LEU A 144 -0.46 9.21 -13.90
CA LEU A 144 0.56 10.27 -13.90
C LEU A 144 1.67 10.00 -14.93
N SER A 145 2.06 8.74 -15.17
CA SER A 145 3.09 8.40 -16.15
C SER A 145 2.71 8.78 -17.59
N LYS A 146 1.41 8.80 -17.90
CA LYS A 146 0.90 9.22 -19.22
C LYS A 146 0.92 10.74 -19.36
N GLU A 147 0.56 11.45 -18.30
CA GLU A 147 0.50 12.92 -18.28
C GLU A 147 1.89 13.57 -18.15
N PHE A 148 2.82 12.89 -17.47
CA PHE A 148 4.17 13.37 -17.16
C PHE A 148 5.26 12.39 -17.64
N PRO A 149 5.40 12.16 -18.96
CA PRO A 149 6.25 11.10 -19.50
C PRO A 149 7.76 11.33 -19.32
N ASN A 150 8.17 12.54 -18.94
CA ASN A 150 9.57 12.90 -18.72
C ASN A 150 9.93 13.03 -17.24
N ASP A 151 8.96 12.93 -16.34
CA ASP A 151 9.16 13.10 -14.90
C ASP A 151 9.37 11.73 -14.24
N LEU A 152 10.26 11.67 -13.26
CA LEU A 152 10.49 10.45 -12.47
C LEU A 152 9.44 10.36 -11.37
N ILE A 153 8.55 9.38 -11.49
CA ILE A 153 7.42 9.19 -10.59
C ILE A 153 7.68 7.96 -9.71
N PHE A 154 7.62 8.12 -8.39
CA PHE A 154 7.91 7.05 -7.44
C PHE A 154 6.74 6.83 -6.47
N GLY A 155 6.41 5.57 -6.23
CA GLY A 155 5.40 5.16 -5.26
C GLY A 155 6.00 4.95 -3.87
N MET A 156 5.16 5.07 -2.84
CA MET A 156 5.46 4.57 -1.51
C MET A 156 4.25 3.83 -0.97
N GLU A 157 4.42 2.57 -0.56
CA GLU A 157 3.38 1.84 0.15
C GLU A 157 3.98 1.18 1.39
N ILE A 158 3.25 1.28 2.50
CA ILE A 158 3.70 0.76 3.80
C ILE A 158 3.32 -0.70 3.99
N ARG A 159 2.30 -1.17 3.27
CA ARG A 159 1.80 -2.55 3.35
C ARG A 159 2.61 -3.45 2.42
N ASP A 160 3.49 -4.25 3.01
CA ASP A 160 4.32 -5.22 2.27
C ASP A 160 3.50 -6.13 1.36
N LYS A 161 2.35 -6.65 1.84
CA LYS A 161 1.47 -7.49 1.01
C LYS A 161 1.00 -6.80 -0.29
N VAL A 162 0.77 -5.49 -0.25
CA VAL A 162 0.33 -4.73 -1.43
C VAL A 162 1.52 -4.54 -2.38
N THR A 163 2.67 -4.15 -1.85
CA THR A 163 3.90 -4.00 -2.64
C THR A 163 4.34 -5.32 -3.27
N GLU A 164 4.34 -6.42 -2.51
CA GLU A 164 4.67 -7.76 -2.98
C GLU A 164 3.72 -8.24 -4.08
N PHE A 165 2.42 -7.91 -3.99
CA PHE A 165 1.46 -8.26 -5.04
C PHE A 165 1.79 -7.56 -6.36
N VAL A 166 2.24 -6.30 -6.31
CA VAL A 166 2.56 -5.51 -7.50
C VAL A 166 3.91 -5.89 -8.11
N VAL A 167 4.87 -6.31 -7.27
CA VAL A 167 6.25 -6.63 -7.68
C VAL A 167 6.38 -8.06 -8.24
N LYS A 168 5.42 -8.95 -7.95
CA LYS A 168 5.37 -10.32 -8.46
C LYS A 168 4.75 -10.39 -9.86
#